data_AF-A0A531KHQ0-F1
#
_entry.id   AF-A0A531KHQ0-F1
#
_cell.length_a   1.000
_cell.length_b   1.000
_cell.length_c   1.000
_cell.angle_alpha   90.00
_cell.angle_beta   90.00
_cell.angle_gamma   90.00
#
_symmetry.space_group_name_H-M   'P 1'
#
loop_
_entity.id
_entity.type
_entity.pdbx_description
1 polymer ?
#
loop_
_entity_poly.entity_id
_entity_poly.type
_entity_poly.pdbx_seq_one_letter_code
_entity_poly.pdbx_strand_id
1 'polypeptide(L)'
;LETNTFSSTSIAQADYGMEDAVYALNRDGARLVRRAAARAEQEDGRRRFVAGALGPTNRTASMSPDVNNPGYRAVTFDELCLAYGEQLRGLIDGGADIILIETIFDTLNAKAAIFAAEEIFLEKDVRLPVMISGTITDLSGRTLSGQTPTAFWHSVRHANPFTIGLNCALGAKAMRAHLD
;
A
#
# COMPACT_ATOMS: atom_id res chain seq x y z
N LEU A 1 2.94 13.31 5.03
CA LEU A 1 1.75 13.56 4.19
C LEU A 1 1.66 12.40 3.22
N GLU A 2 0.53 11.71 3.15
CA GLU A 2 0.31 10.66 2.17
C GLU A 2 -0.08 11.25 0.80
N THR A 3 0.25 10.54 -0.26
CA THR A 3 -0.21 10.85 -1.62
C THR A 3 -1.66 10.40 -1.81
N ASN A 4 -2.43 11.15 -2.60
CA ASN A 4 -3.78 10.74 -2.98
C ASN A 4 -3.72 9.67 -4.10
N THR A 5 -3.18 8.50 -3.78
CA THR A 5 -2.86 7.43 -4.75
C THR A 5 -3.35 6.06 -4.30
N PHE A 6 -4.22 6.00 -3.29
CA PHE A 6 -4.71 4.76 -2.70
C PHE A 6 -5.22 3.74 -3.74
N SER A 7 -5.93 4.21 -4.76
CA SER A 7 -6.51 3.39 -5.84
C SER A 7 -5.79 3.56 -7.18
N SER A 8 -4.58 4.12 -7.20
CA SER A 8 -3.85 4.40 -8.44
C SER A 8 -3.03 3.20 -8.90
N THR A 9 -3.69 2.05 -9.10
CA THR A 9 -3.13 0.84 -9.73
C THR A 9 -3.95 0.49 -10.96
N SER A 10 -3.37 -0.21 -11.94
CA SER A 10 -4.09 -0.65 -13.14
C SER A 10 -5.31 -1.50 -12.80
N ILE A 11 -5.21 -2.36 -11.77
CA ILE A 11 -6.30 -3.19 -11.28
C ILE A 11 -7.50 -2.36 -10.80
N ALA A 12 -7.27 -1.31 -9.99
CA ALA A 12 -8.34 -0.47 -9.47
C ALA A 12 -8.84 0.56 -10.50
N GLN A 13 -7.96 1.06 -11.38
CA GLN A 13 -8.32 2.00 -12.42
C GLN A 13 -9.09 1.37 -13.59
N ALA A 14 -9.03 0.04 -13.74
CA ALA A 14 -9.83 -0.70 -14.73
C ALA A 14 -11.34 -0.53 -14.55
N ASP A 15 -11.82 -0.36 -13.30
CA ASP A 15 -13.24 -0.07 -13.03
C ASP A 15 -13.69 1.27 -13.64
N TYR A 16 -12.74 2.15 -14.01
CA TYR A 16 -12.97 3.47 -14.61
C TYR A 16 -12.44 3.59 -16.05
N GLY A 17 -11.81 2.54 -16.61
CA GLY A 17 -11.14 2.60 -17.92
C GLY A 17 -9.96 3.58 -17.95
N MET A 18 -9.21 3.69 -16.84
CA MET A 18 -8.12 4.64 -16.65
C MET A 18 -6.76 3.98 -16.41
N GLU A 19 -6.57 2.74 -16.87
CA GLU A 19 -5.33 1.98 -16.70
C GLU A 19 -4.11 2.73 -17.23
N ASP A 20 -4.23 3.36 -18.40
CA ASP A 20 -3.15 4.13 -19.04
C ASP A 20 -2.73 5.38 -18.25
N ALA A 21 -3.54 5.83 -17.29
CA ALA A 21 -3.27 7.01 -16.47
C ALA A 21 -2.49 6.69 -15.19
N VAL A 22 -2.30 5.41 -14.83
CA VAL A 22 -1.77 4.96 -13.53
C VAL A 22 -0.42 5.60 -13.22
N TYR A 23 0.56 5.50 -14.13
CA TYR A 23 1.87 6.13 -13.90
C TYR A 23 1.76 7.65 -13.64
N ALA A 24 0.97 8.36 -14.44
CA ALA A 24 0.81 9.81 -14.32
C ALA A 24 0.11 10.22 -13.02
N LEU A 25 -0.95 9.50 -12.62
CA LEU A 25 -1.67 9.71 -11.36
C LEU A 25 -0.73 9.65 -10.16
N ASN A 26 0.16 8.65 -10.14
CA ASN A 26 1.11 8.46 -9.05
C ASN A 26 2.21 9.52 -9.04
N ARG A 27 2.83 9.77 -10.19
CA ARG A 27 3.88 10.77 -10.34
C ARG A 27 3.40 12.16 -9.94
N ASP A 28 2.24 12.56 -10.45
CA ASP A 28 1.72 13.90 -10.21
C ASP A 28 1.08 14.02 -8.82
N GLY A 29 0.51 12.93 -8.28
CA GLY A 29 0.10 12.83 -6.88
C GLY A 29 1.25 13.08 -5.91
N ALA A 30 2.41 12.43 -6.10
CA ALA A 30 3.60 12.66 -5.29
C ALA A 30 4.16 14.09 -5.45
N ARG A 31 4.23 14.62 -6.68
CA ARG A 31 4.68 15.99 -6.95
C ARG A 31 3.81 17.05 -6.29
N LEU A 32 2.49 16.85 -6.27
CA LEU A 32 1.55 17.76 -5.62
C LEU A 32 1.83 17.85 -4.11
N VAL A 33 1.97 16.70 -3.44
CA VAL A 33 2.27 16.66 -2.01
C VAL A 33 3.66 17.24 -1.73
N ARG A 34 4.66 16.96 -2.57
CA ARG A 34 6.00 17.55 -2.45
C ARG A 34 5.98 19.07 -2.49
N ARG A 35 5.22 19.67 -3.42
CA ARG A 35 5.08 21.13 -3.52
C ARG A 35 4.38 21.71 -2.29
N ALA A 36 3.32 21.06 -1.81
CA ALA A 36 2.62 21.49 -0.59
C ALA A 36 3.52 21.41 0.65
N ALA A 37 4.30 20.32 0.78
CA ALA A 37 5.30 20.13 1.83
C ALA A 37 6.37 21.24 1.82
N ALA A 38 6.94 21.54 0.64
CA ALA A 38 7.95 22.58 0.51
C ALA A 38 7.41 23.97 0.86
N ARG A 39 6.17 24.30 0.45
CA ARG A 39 5.53 25.56 0.83
C ARG A 39 5.34 25.66 2.35
N ALA A 40 4.83 24.61 2.99
CA ALA A 40 4.63 24.61 4.44
C ALA A 40 5.97 24.73 5.20
N GLU A 41 7.04 24.10 4.69
CA GLU A 41 8.39 24.21 5.24
C GLU A 41 8.97 25.62 5.11
N GLN A 42 8.69 26.33 4.02
CA GLN A 42 9.06 27.74 3.88
C GLN A 42 8.36 28.65 4.90
N GLU A 43 7.14 28.30 5.31
CA GLU A 43 6.33 29.09 6.24
C GLU A 43 6.73 28.90 7.72
N ASP A 44 7.13 27.69 8.13
CA ASP A 44 7.43 27.40 9.56
C ASP A 44 8.78 26.70 9.84
N GLY A 45 9.58 26.42 8.81
CA GLY A 45 10.90 25.79 8.90
C GLY A 45 10.91 24.29 9.19
N ARG A 46 9.75 23.60 9.23
CA ARG A 46 9.69 22.16 9.56
C ARG A 46 9.70 21.29 8.30
N ARG A 47 10.55 20.28 8.23
CA ARG A 47 10.52 19.33 7.11
C ARG A 47 9.27 18.44 7.12
N ARG A 48 8.65 18.24 5.96
CA ARG A 48 7.58 17.25 5.75
C ARG A 48 8.05 16.13 4.84
N PHE A 49 7.65 14.91 5.16
CA PHE A 49 7.89 13.73 4.34
C PHE A 49 6.66 13.39 3.50
N VAL A 50 6.90 12.94 2.28
CA VAL A 50 5.91 12.46 1.31
C VAL A 50 5.89 10.94 1.35
N ALA A 51 4.79 10.36 1.84
CA ALA A 51 4.56 8.92 1.82
C ALA A 51 3.77 8.56 0.56
N GLY A 52 4.38 7.78 -0.34
CA GLY A 52 3.71 7.20 -1.49
C GLY A 52 2.77 6.08 -1.05
N ALA A 53 1.47 6.35 -1.05
CA ALA A 53 0.43 5.44 -0.61
C ALA A 53 0.09 4.38 -1.67
N LEU A 54 0.21 3.10 -1.28
CA LEU A 54 -0.22 1.93 -2.03
C LEU A 54 -1.38 1.29 -1.27
N GLY A 55 -2.58 1.36 -1.85
CA GLY A 55 -3.74 0.65 -1.33
C GLY A 55 -3.74 -0.84 -1.72
N PRO A 56 -4.68 -1.63 -1.17
CA PRO A 56 -4.74 -3.08 -1.35
C PRO A 56 -5.33 -3.54 -2.70
N THR A 57 -5.73 -2.62 -3.58
CA THR A 57 -6.60 -2.84 -4.76
C THR A 57 -8.03 -3.27 -4.39
N ASN A 58 -8.90 -3.46 -5.39
CA ASN A 58 -10.25 -4.00 -5.23
C ASN A 58 -10.33 -5.53 -5.42
N ARG A 59 -9.20 -6.23 -5.61
CA ARG A 59 -9.14 -7.69 -5.80
C ARG A 59 -8.32 -8.38 -4.71
N THR A 60 -8.69 -9.59 -4.34
CA THR A 60 -7.98 -10.42 -3.34
C THR A 60 -7.25 -11.57 -4.04
N ALA A 61 -5.98 -11.80 -3.71
CA ALA A 61 -5.25 -12.96 -4.22
C ALA A 61 -5.37 -14.20 -3.32
N SER A 62 -5.63 -14.04 -2.02
CA SER A 62 -5.75 -15.19 -1.10
C SER A 62 -7.16 -15.78 -1.05
N MET A 63 -8.18 -15.01 -1.40
CA MET A 63 -9.59 -15.40 -1.31
C MET A 63 -10.27 -15.43 -2.67
N SER A 64 -11.19 -16.38 -2.85
CA SER A 64 -12.09 -16.39 -4.01
C SER A 64 -13.23 -15.38 -3.80
N PRO A 65 -13.57 -14.56 -4.81
CA PRO A 65 -14.78 -13.75 -4.79
C PRO A 65 -16.05 -14.58 -5.08
N ASP A 66 -15.91 -15.81 -5.58
CA ASP A 66 -17.03 -16.72 -5.85
C ASP A 66 -17.13 -17.77 -4.74
N VAL A 67 -18.18 -17.64 -3.91
CA VAL A 67 -18.47 -18.55 -2.80
C VAL A 67 -18.73 -19.98 -3.24
N ASN A 68 -19.15 -20.20 -4.50
CA ASN A 68 -19.39 -21.53 -5.05
C ASN A 68 -18.13 -22.15 -5.65
N ASN A 69 -17.06 -21.37 -5.84
CA ASN A 69 -15.80 -21.82 -6.38
C ASN A 69 -14.62 -21.34 -5.51
N PRO A 70 -14.29 -22.06 -4.42
CA PRO A 70 -13.23 -21.66 -3.49
C PRO A 70 -11.82 -21.66 -4.12
N GLY A 71 -11.64 -22.34 -5.26
CA GLY A 71 -10.37 -22.38 -6.00
C GLY A 71 -10.16 -21.21 -6.97
N TYR A 72 -11.21 -20.46 -7.31
CA TYR A 72 -11.11 -19.34 -8.24
C TYR A 72 -10.33 -18.16 -7.64
N ARG A 73 -9.58 -17.44 -8.47
CA ARG A 73 -8.88 -16.19 -8.10
C ARG A 73 -9.09 -15.17 -9.22
N ALA A 74 -9.52 -13.96 -8.85
CA ALA A 74 -9.74 -12.87 -9.80
C ALA A 74 -8.48 -12.08 -10.14
N VAL A 75 -7.38 -12.37 -9.45
CA VAL A 75 -6.06 -11.79 -9.68
C VAL A 75 -4.98 -12.78 -9.23
N THR A 76 -3.86 -12.76 -9.92
CA THR A 76 -2.66 -13.53 -9.62
C THR A 76 -1.63 -12.67 -8.88
N PHE A 77 -0.62 -13.32 -8.29
CA PHE A 77 0.49 -12.62 -7.64
C PHE A 77 1.27 -11.75 -8.65
N ASP A 78 1.54 -12.28 -9.85
CA ASP A 78 2.30 -11.58 -10.87
C ASP A 78 1.57 -10.34 -11.40
N GLU A 79 0.25 -10.42 -11.60
CA GLU A 79 -0.58 -9.27 -11.97
C GLU A 79 -0.55 -8.16 -10.91
N LEU A 80 -0.59 -8.54 -9.63
CA LEU A 80 -0.43 -7.57 -8.53
C LEU A 80 0.97 -6.95 -8.53
N CYS A 81 2.02 -7.75 -8.72
CA CYS A 81 3.40 -7.22 -8.80
C CYS A 81 3.56 -6.22 -9.95
N LEU A 82 2.99 -6.50 -11.12
CA LEU A 82 3.01 -5.58 -12.26
C LEU A 82 2.25 -4.29 -11.94
N ALA A 83 1.04 -4.38 -11.39
CA ALA A 83 0.22 -3.23 -11.06
C ALA A 83 0.86 -2.33 -9.99
N TYR A 84 1.42 -2.94 -8.92
CA TYR A 84 2.17 -2.20 -7.91
C TYR A 84 3.48 -1.63 -8.46
N GLY A 85 4.18 -2.36 -9.32
CA GLY A 85 5.40 -1.89 -9.96
C GLY A 85 5.19 -0.61 -10.77
N GLU A 86 4.12 -0.55 -11.57
CA GLU A 86 3.74 0.67 -12.30
C GLU A 86 3.45 1.84 -11.35
N GLN A 87 2.68 1.59 -10.29
CA GLN A 87 2.38 2.56 -9.26
C GLN A 87 3.66 3.13 -8.61
N LEU A 88 4.56 2.24 -8.19
CA LEU A 88 5.82 2.56 -7.54
C LEU A 88 6.75 3.39 -8.43
N ARG A 89 6.86 3.05 -9.73
CA ARG A 89 7.64 3.85 -10.67
C ARG A 89 7.18 5.31 -10.67
N GLY A 90 5.86 5.52 -10.77
CA GLY A 90 5.26 6.85 -10.72
C GLY A 90 5.56 7.56 -9.39
N LEU A 91 5.32 6.91 -8.25
CA LEU A 91 5.55 7.52 -6.93
C LEU A 91 7.02 7.93 -6.71
N ILE A 92 7.96 7.08 -7.10
CA ILE A 92 9.41 7.36 -6.95
C ILE A 92 9.82 8.51 -7.88
N ASP A 93 9.40 8.48 -9.15
CA ASP A 93 9.71 9.56 -10.12
C ASP A 93 9.00 10.88 -9.78
N GLY A 94 7.89 10.80 -9.05
CA GLY A 94 7.20 11.94 -8.46
C GLY A 94 7.86 12.47 -7.18
N GLY A 95 8.84 11.76 -6.65
CA GLY A 95 9.63 12.13 -5.49
C GLY A 95 8.96 11.79 -4.17
N ALA A 96 8.41 10.59 -3.98
CA ALA A 96 8.08 10.07 -2.66
C ALA A 96 9.35 9.88 -1.80
N ASP A 97 9.29 10.18 -0.50
CA ASP A 97 10.39 9.92 0.44
C ASP A 97 10.31 8.52 1.05
N ILE A 98 9.09 7.97 1.14
CA ILE A 98 8.75 6.76 1.87
C ILE A 98 7.66 6.04 1.06
N ILE A 99 7.69 4.71 1.03
CA ILE A 99 6.60 3.90 0.47
C ILE A 99 5.71 3.41 1.61
N LEU A 100 4.40 3.62 1.51
CA LEU A 100 3.41 3.20 2.49
C LEU A 100 2.49 2.17 1.86
N ILE A 101 2.65 0.89 2.24
CA ILE A 101 1.72 -0.19 1.88
C ILE A 101 0.67 -0.25 2.98
N GLU A 102 -0.55 0.20 2.70
CA GLU A 102 -1.55 0.45 3.72
C GLU A 102 -2.89 -0.23 3.49
N THR A 103 -3.73 -0.21 4.54
CA THR A 103 -5.07 -0.77 4.55
C THR A 103 -5.08 -2.22 4.09
N ILE A 104 -4.06 -2.98 4.51
CA ILE A 104 -3.86 -4.36 4.07
C ILE A 104 -4.94 -5.23 4.71
N PHE A 105 -5.89 -5.68 3.88
CA PHE A 105 -6.86 -6.71 4.24
C PHE A 105 -6.46 -8.11 3.76
N ASP A 106 -5.67 -8.20 2.69
CA ASP A 106 -5.12 -9.44 2.11
C ASP A 106 -3.59 -9.42 2.16
N THR A 107 -3.00 -10.28 2.98
CA THR A 107 -1.55 -10.35 3.16
C THR A 107 -0.82 -10.82 1.91
N LEU A 108 -1.47 -11.58 1.02
CA LEU A 108 -0.83 -11.98 -0.25
C LEU A 108 -0.65 -10.78 -1.19
N ASN A 109 -1.62 -9.85 -1.21
CA ASN A 109 -1.49 -8.58 -1.92
C ASN A 109 -0.33 -7.74 -1.37
N ALA A 110 -0.22 -7.65 -0.04
CA ALA A 110 0.88 -6.93 0.58
C ALA A 110 2.24 -7.55 0.24
N LYS A 111 2.35 -8.88 0.17
CA LYS A 111 3.58 -9.54 -0.28
C LYS A 111 3.91 -9.25 -1.73
N ALA A 112 2.91 -9.13 -2.61
CA ALA A 112 3.12 -8.71 -3.99
C ALA A 112 3.62 -7.26 -4.07
N ALA A 113 3.06 -6.36 -3.25
CA ALA A 113 3.52 -4.96 -3.14
C ALA A 113 4.95 -4.86 -2.58
N ILE A 114 5.29 -5.66 -1.56
CA ILE A 114 6.65 -5.74 -1.01
C ILE A 114 7.63 -6.21 -2.09
N PHE A 115 7.29 -7.29 -2.80
CA PHE A 115 8.12 -7.81 -3.88
C PHE A 115 8.32 -6.76 -4.99
N ALA A 116 7.24 -6.12 -5.43
CA ALA A 116 7.31 -5.05 -6.42
C ALA A 116 8.17 -3.86 -5.95
N ALA A 117 8.09 -3.48 -4.67
CA ALA A 117 8.93 -2.43 -4.11
C ALA A 117 10.42 -2.76 -4.21
N GLU A 118 10.81 -3.99 -3.83
CA GLU A 118 12.20 -4.44 -3.93
C GLU A 118 12.70 -4.45 -5.39
N GLU A 119 11.90 -4.97 -6.33
CA GLU A 119 12.25 -4.98 -7.75
C GLU A 119 12.41 -3.56 -8.32
N ILE A 120 11.48 -2.64 -8.00
CA ILE A 120 11.55 -1.26 -8.50
C ILE A 120 12.69 -0.47 -7.84
N PHE A 121 13.01 -0.75 -6.58
CA PHE A 121 14.17 -0.18 -5.91
C PHE A 121 15.48 -0.59 -6.60
N LEU A 122 15.61 -1.86 -6.98
CA LEU A 122 16.73 -2.34 -7.79
C LEU A 122 16.75 -1.71 -9.19
N GLU A 123 15.60 -1.68 -9.87
CA GLU A 123 15.45 -1.08 -11.21
C GLU A 123 15.90 0.39 -11.24
N LYS A 124 15.57 1.15 -10.20
CA LYS A 124 15.83 2.61 -10.14
C LYS A 124 17.11 2.98 -9.39
N ASP A 125 17.87 2.01 -8.87
CA ASP A 125 19.05 2.23 -8.02
C ASP A 125 18.76 3.16 -6.83
N VAL A 126 17.66 2.88 -6.11
CA VAL A 126 17.23 3.64 -4.92
C VAL A 126 16.82 2.70 -3.80
N ARG A 127 16.86 3.19 -2.55
CA ARG A 127 16.26 2.49 -1.40
C ARG A 127 15.44 3.48 -0.58
N LEU A 128 14.12 3.33 -0.62
CA LEU A 128 13.22 4.11 0.24
C LEU A 128 12.82 3.30 1.47
N PRO A 129 12.59 3.94 2.63
CA PRO A 129 11.93 3.30 3.76
C PRO A 129 10.54 2.78 3.36
N VAL A 130 10.19 1.58 3.82
CA VAL A 130 8.88 0.98 3.60
C VAL A 130 8.11 0.94 4.92
N MET A 131 6.94 1.57 4.94
CA MET A 131 5.96 1.47 6.02
C MET A 131 4.89 0.46 5.62
N ILE A 132 4.46 -0.38 6.56
CA ILE A 132 3.42 -1.38 6.35
C ILE A 132 2.31 -1.17 7.38
N SER A 133 1.07 -1.04 6.90
CA SER A 133 -0.11 -0.87 7.76
C SER A 133 -1.21 -1.86 7.41
N GLY A 134 -1.56 -2.71 8.36
CA GLY A 134 -2.66 -3.67 8.24
C GLY A 134 -4.02 -3.08 8.61
N THR A 135 -5.09 -3.79 8.27
CA THR A 135 -6.43 -3.46 8.75
C THR A 135 -7.08 -4.68 9.38
N ILE A 136 -7.55 -4.50 10.62
CA ILE A 136 -8.37 -5.46 11.35
C ILE A 136 -9.84 -5.11 11.11
N THR A 137 -10.60 -6.03 10.54
CA THR A 137 -11.93 -5.72 9.98
C THR A 137 -13.04 -5.70 11.02
N ASP A 138 -12.87 -6.39 12.14
CA ASP A 138 -13.87 -6.46 13.20
C ASP A 138 -13.24 -6.75 14.58
N LEU A 139 -14.11 -6.86 15.60
CA LEU A 139 -13.71 -7.17 16.98
C LEU A 139 -13.15 -8.58 17.17
N SER A 140 -13.18 -9.44 16.14
CA SER A 140 -12.51 -10.75 16.20
C SER A 140 -10.98 -10.61 16.21
N GLY A 141 -10.46 -9.43 15.87
CA GLY A 141 -9.02 -9.17 15.89
C GLY A 141 -8.30 -9.79 14.69
N ARG A 142 -8.97 -9.92 13.54
CA ARG A 142 -8.40 -10.50 12.32
C ARG A 142 -8.47 -9.57 11.13
N THR A 143 -7.53 -9.73 10.20
CA THR A 143 -7.64 -9.21 8.84
C THR A 143 -8.79 -9.88 8.10
N LEU A 144 -9.22 -9.33 6.96
CA LEU A 144 -10.25 -9.96 6.13
C LEU A 144 -9.81 -11.36 5.64
N SER A 145 -8.52 -11.53 5.38
CA SER A 145 -7.89 -12.82 5.05
C SER A 145 -7.73 -13.77 6.26
N GLY A 146 -8.23 -13.40 7.44
CA GLY A 146 -8.31 -14.23 8.64
C GLY A 146 -7.06 -14.25 9.52
N GLN A 147 -6.03 -13.46 9.20
CA GLN A 147 -4.79 -13.42 9.99
C GLN A 147 -4.96 -12.60 11.28
N THR A 148 -4.35 -13.06 12.37
CA THR A 148 -4.16 -12.23 13.58
C THR A 148 -3.03 -11.21 13.36
N PRO A 149 -2.93 -10.13 14.16
CA PRO A 149 -1.82 -9.17 14.08
C PRO A 149 -0.44 -9.83 14.14
N THR A 150 -0.24 -10.80 15.03
CA THR A 150 1.02 -11.55 15.16
C THR A 150 1.32 -12.36 13.90
N ALA A 151 0.33 -13.04 13.33
CA ALA A 151 0.49 -13.80 12.09
C ALA A 151 0.79 -12.87 10.90
N PHE A 152 0.14 -11.71 10.84
CA PHE A 152 0.41 -10.68 9.86
C PHE A 152 1.86 -10.18 9.95
N TRP A 153 2.32 -9.82 11.16
CA TRP A 153 3.72 -9.41 11.37
C TRP A 153 4.71 -10.47 10.89
N HIS A 154 4.54 -11.73 11.29
CA HIS A 154 5.43 -12.80 10.84
C HIS A 154 5.41 -13.01 9.34
N SER A 155 4.28 -12.74 8.68
CA SER A 155 4.13 -12.87 7.23
C SER A 155 4.88 -11.78 6.46
N VAL A 156 5.05 -10.57 7.03
CA VAL A 156 5.63 -9.40 6.34
C VAL A 156 6.98 -8.92 6.89
N ARG A 157 7.44 -9.42 8.05
CA ARG A 157 8.71 -8.99 8.68
C ARG A 157 9.96 -9.14 7.80
N HIS A 158 9.91 -10.03 6.81
CA HIS A 158 10.99 -10.24 5.84
C HIS A 158 11.28 -9.00 4.99
N ALA A 159 10.31 -8.07 4.89
CA ALA A 159 10.48 -6.78 4.22
C ALA A 159 11.36 -5.79 5.01
N ASN A 160 11.72 -6.10 6.26
CA ASN A 160 12.42 -5.21 7.18
C ASN A 160 11.82 -3.78 7.19
N PRO A 161 10.51 -3.63 7.47
CA PRO A 161 9.83 -2.35 7.33
C PRO A 161 10.34 -1.33 8.35
N PHE A 162 10.39 -0.07 7.94
CA PHE A 162 10.71 1.05 8.82
C PHE A 162 9.66 1.21 9.94
N THR A 163 8.38 0.97 9.62
CA THR A 163 7.30 0.89 10.60
C THR A 163 6.33 -0.23 10.24
N ILE A 164 5.75 -0.84 11.26
CA ILE A 164 4.61 -1.76 11.16
C ILE A 164 3.46 -1.20 12.00
N GLY A 165 2.23 -1.26 11.51
CA GLY A 165 1.08 -0.70 12.22
C GLY A 165 -0.27 -1.19 11.72
N LEU A 166 -1.33 -0.55 12.22
CA LEU A 166 -2.71 -0.77 11.82
C LEU A 166 -3.40 0.57 11.52
N ASN A 167 -4.34 0.58 10.57
CA ASN A 167 -5.14 1.75 10.23
C ASN A 167 -6.60 1.40 9.87
N CYS A 168 -7.45 2.42 9.79
CA CYS A 168 -8.88 2.34 9.43
C CYS A 168 -9.71 1.48 10.40
N ALA A 169 -10.87 0.98 9.94
CA ALA A 169 -11.82 0.01 10.51
C ALA A 169 -12.22 0.14 12.00
N LEU A 170 -11.27 0.16 12.93
CA LEU A 170 -11.48 0.27 14.36
C LEU A 170 -11.14 1.67 14.86
N GLY A 171 -11.97 2.21 15.75
CA GLY A 171 -11.61 3.41 16.52
C GLY A 171 -10.44 3.15 17.46
N ALA A 172 -9.72 4.21 17.86
CA ALA A 172 -8.48 4.11 18.65
C ALA A 172 -8.58 3.20 19.90
N LYS A 173 -9.70 3.27 20.63
CA LYS A 173 -9.93 2.43 21.83
C LYS A 173 -9.98 0.94 21.51
N ALA A 174 -10.63 0.56 20.41
CA ALA A 174 -10.73 -0.84 19.99
C ALA A 174 -9.41 -1.34 19.40
N MET A 175 -8.70 -0.50 18.66
CA MET A 175 -7.42 -0.85 18.03
C MET A 175 -6.29 -1.12 19.04
N ARG A 176 -6.31 -0.45 20.21
CA ARG A 176 -5.26 -0.58 21.23
C ARG A 176 -4.96 -2.03 21.63
N ALA A 177 -5.99 -2.86 21.77
CA ALA A 177 -5.83 -4.27 22.16
C ALA A 177 -5.10 -5.14 21.12
N HIS A 178 -4.82 -4.60 19.93
CA HIS A 178 -4.16 -5.30 18.83
C HIS A 178 -2.72 -4.80 18.57
N LEU A 179 -2.23 -3.84 19.37
CA LEU A 179 -0.90 -3.23 19.23
C LEU A 179 0.10 -3.69 20.31
N ASP A 180 -0.39 -4.13 21.46
CA ASP A 180 0.40 -4.61 22.61
C ASP A 180 0.81 -6.09 22.43
#